data_AF-A0A811P4C7-F1
#
_entry.id   AF-A0A811P4C7-F1
#
_cell.length_a   1.000
_cell.length_b   1.000
_cell.length_c   1.000
_cell.angle_alpha   90.00
_cell.angle_beta   90.00
_cell.angle_gamma   90.00
#
_symmetry.space_group_name_H-M   'P 1'
#
loop_
_entity.id
_entity.type
_entity.pdbx_description
1 polymer ?
#
loop_
_entity_poly.entity_id
_entity_poly.type
_entity_poly.pdbx_seq_one_letter_code
_entity_poly.pdbx_strand_id
1 'polypeptide(L)'
;MKHVREIGEERKRSSLKRRLMMRLRKDGYHASLCRSSWVATTEHPGGDYEYIDVVVPREEHGAGAGAATSSSSSRLVVDTDFRSQFQLARPAPWYAQLWARLPAVFVGPRAKLRKAVSLLCAEAQRSLRESGLHVPPWRRSGYMQAKWLPGDVTLPGGAPDEVAAAQWSVAMAREPRGGARRPGAGGLSMAMALSGSRADR
;
A
#
# COMPACT_ATOMS: atom_id res chain seq x y z
N MET A 1 21.10 -17.81 -3.81
CA MET A 1 21.35 -16.93 -2.64
C MET A 1 20.85 -15.49 -2.78
N LYS A 2 20.84 -14.87 -3.98
CA LYS A 2 20.32 -13.51 -4.18
C LYS A 2 18.83 -13.35 -3.85
N HIS A 3 18.01 -14.34 -4.23
CA HIS A 3 16.56 -14.33 -4.02
C HIS A 3 16.12 -14.37 -2.54
N VAL A 4 16.84 -15.11 -1.69
CA VAL A 4 16.54 -15.18 -0.24
C VAL A 4 16.82 -13.86 0.47
N ARG A 5 17.86 -13.12 0.03
CA ARG A 5 18.21 -11.81 0.60
C ARG A 5 17.15 -10.76 0.24
N GLU A 6 16.68 -10.76 -1.00
CA GLU A 6 15.63 -9.87 -1.49
C GLU A 6 14.30 -10.06 -0.74
N ILE A 7 13.89 -11.32 -0.51
CA ILE A 7 12.72 -11.65 0.31
C ILE A 7 12.90 -11.17 1.77
N GLY A 8 14.11 -11.28 2.30
CA GLY A 8 14.45 -10.78 3.64
C GLY A 8 14.36 -9.26 3.76
N GLU A 9 14.81 -8.53 2.74
CA GLU A 9 14.72 -7.06 2.68
C GLU A 9 13.28 -6.58 2.48
N GLU A 10 12.49 -7.25 1.64
CA GLU A 10 11.05 -6.97 1.48
C GLU A 10 10.30 -7.16 2.80
N ARG A 11 10.54 -8.28 3.51
CA ARG A 11 9.95 -8.52 4.84
C ARG A 11 10.34 -7.45 5.85
N LYS A 12 11.60 -6.99 5.84
CA LYS A 12 12.06 -5.90 6.71
C LYS A 12 11.34 -4.60 6.37
N ARG A 13 11.25 -4.22 5.10
CA ARG A 13 10.54 -3.02 4.62
C ARG A 13 9.06 -3.05 5.00
N SER A 14 8.38 -4.18 4.76
CA SER A 14 6.99 -4.40 5.17
C SER A 14 6.82 -4.25 6.70
N SER A 15 7.74 -4.81 7.50
CA SER A 15 7.70 -4.68 8.96
C SER A 15 7.90 -3.24 9.45
N LEU A 16 8.75 -2.47 8.77
CA LEU A 16 9.00 -1.05 9.08
C LEU A 16 7.76 -0.20 8.77
N LYS A 17 7.17 -0.36 7.58
CA LYS A 17 5.94 0.33 7.18
C LYS A 17 4.79 0.01 8.12
N ARG A 18 4.65 -1.26 8.53
CA ARG A 18 3.65 -1.66 9.53
C ARG A 18 3.90 -1.00 10.89
N ARG A 19 5.15 -0.96 11.37
CA ARG A 19 5.48 -0.28 12.64
C ARG A 19 5.19 1.21 12.59
N LEU A 20 5.54 1.87 11.48
CA LEU A 20 5.27 3.29 11.25
C LEU A 20 3.76 3.57 11.23
N MET A 21 2.99 2.74 10.53
CA MET A 21 1.52 2.82 10.50
C MET A 21 0.90 2.66 11.90
N MET A 22 1.38 1.69 12.70
CA MET A 22 0.91 1.53 14.08
C MET A 22 1.23 2.75 14.94
N ARG A 23 2.40 3.37 14.74
CA ARG A 23 2.77 4.59 15.47
C ARG A 23 1.90 5.77 15.08
N LEU A 24 1.66 5.99 13.79
CA LEU A 24 0.77 7.04 13.29
C LEU A 24 -0.65 6.90 13.88
N ARG A 25 -1.17 5.67 13.97
CA ARG A 25 -2.46 5.40 14.63
C ARG A 25 -2.43 5.73 16.12
N LYS A 26 -1.36 5.36 16.82
CA LYS A 26 -1.18 5.69 18.24
C LYS A 26 -1.16 7.21 18.47
N ASP A 27 -0.59 7.95 17.53
CA ASP A 27 -0.52 9.41 17.58
C ASP A 27 -1.83 10.09 17.11
N GLY A 28 -2.89 9.32 16.81
CA GLY A 28 -4.23 9.83 16.49
C GLY A 28 -4.52 10.01 14.99
N TYR A 29 -3.59 9.66 14.10
CA TYR A 29 -3.81 9.75 12.65
C TYR A 29 -4.60 8.56 12.11
N HIS A 30 -5.51 8.83 11.17
CA HIS A 30 -6.18 7.78 10.40
C HIS A 30 -5.24 7.24 9.31
N ALA A 31 -4.36 6.31 9.69
CA ALA A 31 -3.39 5.68 8.79
C ALA A 31 -3.75 4.23 8.44
N SER A 32 -3.44 3.78 7.23
CA SER A 32 -3.59 2.40 6.78
C SER A 32 -2.38 1.95 5.95
N LEU A 33 -2.08 0.65 5.99
CA LEU A 33 -1.09 0.05 5.10
C LEU A 33 -1.82 -0.37 3.83
N CYS A 34 -1.45 0.24 2.70
CA CYS A 34 -2.02 -0.04 1.39
C CYS A 34 -1.05 -0.91 0.59
N ARG A 35 -1.62 -1.87 -0.15
CA ARG A 35 -0.88 -2.66 -1.12
C ARG A 35 -1.53 -2.50 -2.49
N SER A 36 -0.77 -2.03 -3.46
CA SER A 36 -1.16 -2.04 -4.87
C SER A 36 -0.62 -3.31 -5.53
N SER A 37 -1.38 -3.87 -6.46
CA SER A 37 -0.92 -4.93 -7.36
C SER A 37 -1.38 -4.61 -8.77
N TRP A 38 -0.50 -4.77 -9.76
CA TRP A 38 -0.82 -4.56 -11.17
C TRP A 38 -0.41 -5.77 -12.00
N VAL A 39 -1.22 -6.05 -13.01
CA VAL A 39 -1.07 -7.22 -13.88
C VAL A 39 0.06 -6.99 -14.87
N ALA A 40 0.78 -8.07 -15.20
CA ALA A 40 1.77 -8.04 -16.27
C ALA A 40 1.08 -7.77 -17.62
N THR A 41 1.65 -6.86 -18.39
CA THR A 41 1.26 -6.62 -19.78
C THR A 41 2.38 -7.11 -20.70
N THR A 42 2.12 -7.13 -22.01
CA THR A 42 3.16 -7.41 -23.02
C THR A 42 4.34 -6.44 -22.93
N GLU A 43 4.11 -5.23 -22.42
CA GLU A 43 5.13 -4.19 -22.33
C GLU A 43 5.81 -4.09 -20.95
N HIS A 44 5.16 -4.54 -19.87
CA HIS A 44 5.65 -4.33 -18.51
C HIS A 44 5.35 -5.52 -17.60
N PRO A 45 6.30 -5.95 -16.74
CA PRO A 45 6.05 -7.01 -15.79
C PRO A 45 4.97 -6.60 -14.78
N GLY A 46 4.29 -7.60 -14.23
CA GLY A 46 3.40 -7.38 -13.08
C GLY A 46 4.22 -7.05 -11.84
N GLY A 47 3.56 -6.54 -10.82
CA GLY A 47 4.21 -6.27 -9.56
C GLY A 47 3.23 -5.88 -8.48
N ASP A 48 3.75 -5.80 -7.27
CA ASP A 48 3.06 -5.33 -6.10
C ASP A 48 3.93 -4.35 -5.33
N TYR A 49 3.28 -3.52 -4.53
CA TYR A 49 3.97 -2.51 -3.76
C TYR A 49 3.17 -2.13 -2.52
N GLU A 50 3.87 -1.93 -1.40
CA GLU A 50 3.29 -1.49 -0.13
C GLU A 50 3.66 -0.04 0.17
N TYR A 51 2.67 0.76 0.57
CA TYR A 51 2.81 2.15 1.03
C TYR A 51 1.83 2.42 2.17
N ILE A 52 1.94 3.58 2.82
CA ILE A 52 1.02 3.99 3.88
C ILE A 52 0.13 5.11 3.34
N ASP A 53 -1.18 5.01 3.54
CA ASP A 53 -2.15 6.07 3.26
C ASP A 53 -2.59 6.70 4.58
N VAL A 54 -2.64 8.03 4.63
CA VAL A 54 -3.04 8.78 5.81
C VAL A 54 -4.14 9.77 5.42
N VAL A 55 -5.27 9.70 6.11
CA VAL A 55 -6.39 10.62 5.95
C VAL A 55 -6.23 11.75 6.98
N VAL A 56 -6.16 12.98 6.50
CA VAL A 56 -6.01 14.19 7.31
C VAL A 56 -7.27 15.03 7.13
N PRO A 57 -7.94 15.48 8.21
CA PRO A 57 -9.04 16.43 8.10
C PRO A 57 -8.55 17.72 7.42
N ARG A 58 -9.34 18.27 6.51
CA ARG A 58 -9.08 19.58 5.91
C ARG A 58 -9.76 20.62 6.80
N GLU A 59 -8.98 21.51 7.39
CA GLU A 59 -9.56 22.66 8.09
C GLU A 59 -10.24 23.58 7.07
N GLU A 60 -11.54 23.76 7.26
CA GLU A 60 -12.40 24.56 6.40
C GLU A 60 -12.12 26.04 6.63
N HIS A 61 -11.16 26.60 5.90
CA HIS A 61 -11.02 28.06 5.83
C HIS A 61 -12.15 28.62 4.94
N GLY A 62 -13.30 28.90 5.57
CA GLY A 62 -14.26 29.94 5.19
C GLY A 62 -14.66 30.08 3.72
N ALA A 63 -15.04 29.00 3.04
CA ALA A 63 -15.61 29.10 1.69
C ALA A 63 -17.05 28.58 1.67
N GLY A 64 -17.96 29.46 1.24
CA GLY A 64 -19.41 29.36 1.29
C GLY A 64 -20.05 28.04 0.85
N ALA A 65 -21.19 27.78 1.47
CA ALA A 65 -22.12 26.69 1.20
C ALA A 65 -22.39 26.51 -0.30
N GLY A 66 -22.14 25.30 -0.81
CA GLY A 66 -22.56 24.92 -2.16
C GLY A 66 -21.79 23.77 -2.80
N ALA A 67 -21.75 22.60 -2.15
CA ALA A 67 -21.72 21.27 -2.79
C ALA A 67 -21.35 20.20 -1.73
N ALA A 68 -22.36 19.50 -1.22
CA ALA A 68 -22.16 18.28 -0.45
C ALA A 68 -21.73 17.15 -1.41
N THR A 69 -20.45 17.08 -1.75
CA THR A 69 -19.86 15.95 -2.47
C THR A 69 -18.54 15.51 -1.80
N SER A 70 -18.68 14.55 -0.88
CA SER A 70 -17.62 13.79 -0.19
C SER A 70 -16.72 14.56 0.79
N SER A 71 -16.79 14.14 2.06
CA SER A 71 -16.00 14.54 3.25
C SER A 71 -14.74 15.38 2.98
N SER A 72 -14.62 16.52 3.66
CA SER A 72 -13.51 17.47 3.70
C SER A 72 -12.21 16.87 4.28
N SER A 73 -11.71 15.76 3.75
CA SER A 73 -10.46 15.12 4.17
C SER A 73 -9.49 14.95 3.01
N SER A 74 -8.22 15.23 3.27
CA SER A 74 -7.12 15.08 2.30
C SER A 74 -6.39 13.76 2.55
N ARG A 75 -6.10 13.00 1.50
CA ARG A 75 -5.31 11.76 1.57
C ARG A 75 -3.85 12.00 1.22
N LEU A 76 -2.96 11.57 2.10
CA LEU A 76 -1.51 11.64 1.94
C LEU A 76 -0.93 10.23 1.76
N VAL A 77 -0.04 10.10 0.77
CA VAL A 77 0.79 8.91 0.60
C VAL A 77 2.08 9.11 1.39
N VAL A 78 2.44 8.10 2.16
CA VAL A 78 3.71 7.98 2.88
C VAL A 78 4.46 6.77 2.36
N ASP A 79 5.66 7.00 1.83
CA ASP A 79 6.56 5.94 1.36
C ASP A 79 7.97 6.14 1.89
N THR A 80 8.46 5.18 2.67
CA THR A 80 9.79 5.19 3.30
C THR A 80 10.93 4.85 2.34
N ASP A 81 10.62 4.32 1.16
CA ASP A 81 11.60 3.83 0.19
C ASP A 81 11.63 4.69 -1.08
N PHE A 82 11.04 5.89 -1.06
CA PHE A 82 10.81 6.69 -2.27
C PHE A 82 12.10 6.95 -3.08
N ARG A 83 13.18 7.38 -2.43
CA ARG A 83 14.46 7.65 -3.13
C ARG A 83 15.04 6.40 -3.78
N SER A 84 14.99 5.25 -3.11
CA SER A 84 15.59 4.01 -3.64
C SER A 84 14.86 3.55 -4.90
N GLN A 85 13.56 3.86 -5.03
CA GLN A 85 12.79 3.56 -6.24
C GLN A 85 13.37 4.20 -7.51
N PHE A 86 14.12 5.31 -7.41
CA PHE A 86 14.68 6.05 -8.56
C PHE A 86 16.20 5.88 -8.75
N GLN A 87 16.83 4.94 -8.05
CA GLN A 87 18.26 4.67 -8.19
C GLN A 87 18.60 4.05 -9.56
N LEU A 88 19.68 4.51 -10.19
CA LEU A 88 20.18 3.96 -11.46
C LEU A 88 21.53 3.28 -11.23
N ALA A 89 21.84 2.24 -12.01
CA ALA A 89 23.12 1.53 -11.94
C ALA A 89 24.28 2.38 -12.49
N ARG A 90 24.04 3.13 -13.57
CA ARG A 90 24.99 4.08 -14.17
C ARG A 90 24.27 5.40 -14.45
N PRO A 91 24.06 6.25 -13.44
CA PRO A 91 23.46 7.56 -13.64
C PRO A 91 24.47 8.50 -14.32
N ALA A 92 23.96 9.42 -15.13
CA ALA A 92 24.72 10.58 -15.56
C ALA A 92 25.05 11.43 -14.32
N PRO A 93 26.19 12.16 -14.28
CA PRO A 93 26.62 12.89 -13.09
C PRO A 93 25.58 13.91 -12.58
N TRP A 94 24.83 14.55 -13.47
CA TRP A 94 23.75 15.48 -13.09
C TRP A 94 22.57 14.76 -12.44
N TYR A 95 22.24 13.55 -12.91
CA TYR A 95 21.16 12.75 -12.34
C TYR A 95 21.54 12.20 -10.98
N ALA A 96 22.82 11.84 -10.78
CA ALA A 96 23.32 11.44 -9.47
C ALA A 96 23.14 12.56 -8.43
N GLN A 97 23.39 13.82 -8.81
CA GLN A 97 23.15 14.99 -7.97
C GLN A 97 21.66 15.22 -7.69
N LEU A 98 20.80 15.10 -8.72
CA LEU A 98 19.34 15.17 -8.55
C LEU A 98 18.84 14.09 -7.57
N TRP A 99 19.26 12.83 -7.79
CA TRP A 99 18.87 11.69 -6.98
C TRP A 99 19.33 11.83 -5.52
N ALA A 100 20.54 12.35 -5.28
CA ALA A 100 21.07 12.58 -3.93
C ALA A 100 20.22 13.59 -3.14
N ARG A 101 19.55 14.53 -3.82
CA ARG A 101 18.68 15.55 -3.22
C ARG A 101 17.23 15.08 -3.01
N LEU A 102 16.87 13.89 -3.51
CA LEU A 102 15.52 13.36 -3.32
C LEU A 102 15.26 13.01 -1.86
N PRO A 103 14.03 13.27 -1.35
CA PRO A 103 13.66 12.86 -0.02
C PRO A 103 13.68 11.33 0.07
N ALA A 104 14.32 10.81 1.12
CA ALA A 104 14.33 9.36 1.39
C ALA A 104 12.90 8.86 1.62
N VAL A 105 12.10 9.63 2.36
CA VAL A 105 10.69 9.39 2.65
C VAL A 105 9.83 10.40 1.90
N PHE A 106 8.90 9.91 1.09
CA PHE A 106 7.87 10.77 0.51
C PHE A 106 6.69 10.89 1.46
N VAL A 107 6.22 12.12 1.68
CA VAL A 107 4.97 12.43 2.38
C VAL A 107 4.24 13.50 1.58
N GLY A 108 3.05 13.20 1.06
CA GLY A 108 2.30 14.19 0.30
C GLY A 108 1.06 13.66 -0.40
N PRO A 109 0.24 14.55 -0.97
CA PRO A 109 -0.98 14.16 -1.68
C PRO A 109 -0.67 13.40 -2.97
N ARG A 110 -1.59 12.52 -3.37
CA ARG A 110 -1.49 11.69 -4.60
C ARG A 110 -1.17 12.51 -5.86
N ALA A 111 -1.75 13.72 -5.98
CA ALA A 111 -1.48 14.61 -7.11
C ALA A 111 -0.01 15.07 -7.18
N LYS A 112 0.61 15.37 -6.03
CA LYS A 112 2.03 15.75 -5.96
C LYS A 112 2.93 14.55 -6.25
N LEU A 113 2.56 13.37 -5.75
CA LEU A 113 3.25 12.12 -6.04
C LEU A 113 3.26 11.83 -7.54
N ARG A 114 2.11 11.93 -8.20
CA ARG A 114 1.97 11.71 -9.66
C ARG A 114 2.94 12.60 -10.44
N LYS A 115 2.95 13.90 -10.15
CA LYS A 115 3.86 14.87 -10.79
C LYS A 115 5.34 14.53 -10.53
N ALA A 116 5.69 14.22 -9.29
CA ALA A 116 7.06 13.86 -8.92
C ALA A 116 7.51 12.60 -9.66
N VAL A 117 6.70 11.54 -9.67
CA VAL A 117 7.01 10.28 -10.38
C VAL A 117 7.20 10.54 -11.88
N SER A 118 6.30 11.30 -12.53
CA SER A 118 6.44 11.62 -13.95
C SER A 118 7.75 12.35 -14.27
N LEU A 119 8.09 13.38 -13.49
CA LEU A 119 9.33 14.16 -13.67
C LEU A 119 10.57 13.27 -13.45
N LEU A 120 10.62 12.54 -12.35
CA LEU A 120 11.76 11.69 -12.03
C LEU A 120 11.94 10.55 -13.05
N CYS A 121 10.84 9.99 -13.57
CA CYS A 121 10.91 9.03 -14.66
C CYS A 121 11.48 9.66 -15.93
N ALA A 122 11.07 10.87 -16.30
CA ALA A 122 11.60 11.56 -17.47
C ALA A 122 13.12 11.80 -17.35
N GLU A 123 13.57 12.32 -16.19
CA GLU A 123 14.99 12.54 -15.92
C GLU A 123 15.78 11.23 -15.86
N ALA A 124 15.21 10.17 -15.25
CA ALA A 124 15.85 8.86 -15.20
C ALA A 124 16.06 8.28 -16.61
N GLN A 125 15.05 8.42 -17.48
CA GLN A 125 15.14 7.98 -18.87
C GLN A 125 16.19 8.76 -19.65
N ARG A 126 16.24 10.08 -19.46
CA ARG A 126 17.27 10.94 -20.07
C ARG A 126 18.66 10.48 -19.65
N SER A 127 18.88 10.30 -18.34
CA SER A 127 20.15 9.81 -17.80
C SER A 127 20.57 8.45 -18.37
N LEU A 128 19.62 7.52 -18.51
CA LEU A 128 19.90 6.20 -19.07
C LEU A 128 20.27 6.30 -20.56
N ARG A 129 19.54 7.09 -21.34
CA ARG A 129 19.82 7.32 -22.77
C ARG A 129 21.19 7.95 -22.98
N GLU A 130 21.54 8.98 -22.21
CA GLU A 130 22.87 9.62 -22.26
C GLU A 130 23.99 8.64 -21.89
N SER A 131 23.71 7.67 -21.02
CA SER A 131 24.66 6.63 -20.62
C SER A 131 24.67 5.41 -21.56
N GLY A 132 23.99 5.48 -22.71
CA GLY A 132 23.89 4.39 -23.68
C GLY A 132 23.14 3.16 -23.18
N LEU A 133 22.28 3.31 -22.16
CA LEU A 133 21.51 2.23 -21.55
C LEU A 133 20.08 2.20 -22.05
N HIS A 134 19.55 0.98 -22.27
CA HIS A 134 18.14 0.78 -22.52
C HIS A 134 17.30 1.22 -21.31
N VAL A 135 16.12 1.79 -21.56
CA VAL A 135 15.17 2.19 -20.53
C VAL A 135 14.31 0.98 -20.16
N PRO A 136 14.48 0.38 -18.97
CA PRO A 136 13.67 -0.76 -18.58
C PRO A 136 12.22 -0.32 -18.28
N PRO A 137 11.25 -1.24 -18.33
CA PRO A 137 9.84 -0.94 -18.14
C PRO A 137 9.55 -0.26 -16.79
N TRP A 138 10.25 -0.63 -15.71
CA TRP A 138 10.10 -0.01 -14.38
C TRP A 138 10.70 1.40 -14.25
N ARG A 139 11.24 1.96 -15.34
CA ARG A 139 11.67 3.37 -15.43
C ARG A 139 10.70 4.23 -16.25
N ARG A 140 9.60 3.64 -16.70
CA ARG A 140 8.49 4.34 -17.35
C ARG A 140 7.49 4.83 -16.31
N SER A 141 6.89 5.99 -16.60
CA SER A 141 5.97 6.65 -15.67
C SER A 141 4.75 5.79 -15.35
N GLY A 142 4.18 5.08 -16.35
CA GLY A 142 3.01 4.23 -16.14
C GLY A 142 3.23 3.12 -15.11
N TYR A 143 4.34 2.36 -15.25
CA TYR A 143 4.72 1.33 -14.28
C TYR A 143 4.95 1.91 -12.88
N MET A 144 5.68 3.03 -12.80
CA MET A 144 6.02 3.62 -11.51
C MET A 144 4.78 4.21 -10.82
N GLN A 145 3.87 4.85 -11.55
CA GLN A 145 2.64 5.38 -10.96
C GLN A 145 1.73 4.26 -10.43
N ALA A 146 1.69 3.09 -11.08
CA ALA A 146 0.90 1.94 -10.64
C ALA A 146 1.25 1.46 -9.20
N LYS A 147 2.48 1.72 -8.72
CA LYS A 147 2.92 1.41 -7.35
C LYS A 147 2.16 2.13 -6.24
N TRP A 148 1.64 3.32 -6.53
CA TRP A 148 0.99 4.16 -5.52
C TRP A 148 -0.42 4.58 -5.92
N LEU A 149 -0.72 4.53 -7.23
CA LEU A 149 -1.94 5.03 -7.81
C LEU A 149 -2.68 3.91 -8.56
N PRO A 150 -3.16 2.86 -7.85
CA PRO A 150 -3.94 1.82 -8.50
C PRO A 150 -5.24 2.44 -9.04
N GLY A 151 -5.52 2.23 -10.34
CA GLY A 151 -6.68 2.80 -11.04
C GLY A 151 -6.44 4.10 -11.83
N ASP A 152 -5.31 4.80 -11.66
CA ASP A 152 -4.98 6.02 -12.42
C ASP A 152 -4.21 5.77 -13.73
N VAL A 153 -3.93 4.50 -14.06
CA VAL A 153 -3.28 4.16 -15.34
C VAL A 153 -4.30 4.38 -16.46
N THR A 154 -4.30 5.58 -17.03
CA THR A 154 -4.92 5.83 -18.33
C THR A 154 -4.14 5.00 -19.35
N LEU A 155 -4.60 3.78 -19.60
CA LEU A 155 -4.22 3.06 -20.81
C LEU A 155 -4.59 3.96 -22.00
N PRO A 156 -3.74 4.09 -23.02
CA PRO A 156 -4.13 4.80 -24.24
C PRO A 156 -5.29 4.02 -24.89
N GLY A 157 -6.53 4.44 -24.62
CA GLY A 157 -7.73 3.91 -25.28
C GLY A 157 -8.85 3.29 -24.42
N GLY A 158 -8.94 3.55 -23.11
CA GLY A 158 -10.04 3.03 -22.27
C GLY A 158 -10.65 4.09 -21.34
N ALA A 159 -11.97 4.20 -21.31
CA ALA A 159 -12.71 5.21 -20.56
C ALA A 159 -12.54 5.10 -19.03
N PRO A 160 -12.64 6.20 -18.26
CA PRO A 160 -12.09 6.28 -16.89
C PRO A 160 -13.00 5.81 -15.75
N ASP A 161 -14.29 5.53 -15.98
CA ASP A 161 -15.27 5.61 -14.87
C ASP A 161 -15.70 4.29 -14.21
N GLU A 162 -15.35 3.11 -14.72
CA GLU A 162 -15.88 1.85 -14.15
C GLU A 162 -14.92 1.11 -13.20
N VAL A 163 -13.61 1.40 -13.25
CA VAL A 163 -12.60 0.59 -12.54
C VAL A 163 -12.32 1.07 -11.11
N ALA A 164 -12.74 2.29 -10.76
CA ALA A 164 -12.46 2.90 -9.45
C ALA A 164 -13.35 2.34 -8.31
N ALA A 165 -14.58 1.90 -8.62
CA ALA A 165 -15.53 1.43 -7.61
C ALA A 165 -15.22 0.02 -7.09
N ALA A 166 -14.57 -0.83 -7.88
CA ALA A 166 -14.35 -2.24 -7.53
C ALA A 166 -13.24 -2.47 -6.49
N GLN A 167 -12.34 -1.51 -6.26
CA GLN A 167 -11.19 -1.68 -5.34
C GLN A 167 -11.49 -1.38 -3.87
N TRP A 168 -12.62 -0.75 -3.54
CA TRP A 168 -12.92 -0.41 -2.14
C TRP A 168 -13.48 -1.59 -1.33
N SER A 169 -14.01 -2.63 -1.99
CA SER A 169 -14.76 -3.72 -1.33
C SER A 169 -13.89 -4.79 -0.66
N VAL A 170 -12.59 -4.89 -0.97
CA VAL A 170 -11.74 -5.99 -0.44
C VAL A 170 -11.18 -5.70 0.97
N ALA A 171 -11.28 -4.47 1.46
CA ALA A 171 -10.77 -4.09 2.78
C ALA A 171 -11.77 -4.29 3.94
N MET A 172 -13.02 -4.69 3.66
CA MET A 172 -14.07 -4.86 4.67
C MET A 172 -14.73 -6.24 4.57
N ALA A 173 -13.96 -7.32 4.80
CA ALA A 173 -14.56 -8.61 5.11
C ALA A 173 -13.59 -9.53 5.86
N ARG A 174 -13.72 -9.57 7.19
CA ARG A 174 -13.97 -10.76 8.03
C ARG A 174 -13.43 -10.53 9.44
N GLU A 175 -14.26 -9.97 10.30
CA GLU A 175 -14.22 -10.33 11.72
C GLU A 175 -14.78 -11.75 11.88
N PRO A 176 -14.19 -12.62 12.72
CA PRO A 176 -14.78 -13.91 13.03
C PRO A 176 -15.92 -13.70 14.03
N ARG A 177 -17.17 -13.67 13.54
CA ARG A 177 -18.33 -13.76 14.42
C ARG A 177 -18.36 -15.15 15.06
N GLY A 178 -18.37 -15.16 16.39
CA GLY A 178 -18.44 -16.34 17.23
C GLY A 178 -19.62 -17.25 16.85
N GLY A 179 -19.31 -18.54 16.71
CA GLY A 179 -20.31 -19.57 16.47
C GLY A 179 -21.19 -19.78 17.70
N ALA A 180 -22.47 -19.47 17.56
CA ALA A 180 -23.51 -19.90 18.47
C ALA A 180 -23.60 -21.43 18.46
N ARG A 181 -23.38 -22.06 19.62
CA ARG A 181 -23.67 -23.49 19.85
C ARG A 181 -25.19 -23.68 19.85
N ARG A 182 -25.68 -24.57 19.00
CA ARG A 182 -27.08 -25.06 19.00
C ARG A 182 -27.29 -25.96 20.23
N PRO A 183 -28.46 -25.95 20.88
CA PRO A 183 -28.79 -26.91 21.93
C PRO A 183 -29.15 -28.26 21.31
N GLY A 184 -28.41 -29.30 21.67
CA GLY A 184 -28.75 -30.68 21.36
C GLY A 184 -29.75 -31.20 22.39
N ALA A 185 -30.94 -31.57 21.93
CA ALA A 185 -31.89 -32.34 22.72
C ALA A 185 -31.37 -33.78 22.86
N GLY A 186 -30.89 -34.12 24.06
CA GLY A 186 -30.65 -35.49 24.48
C GLY A 186 -31.81 -35.93 25.37
N GLY A 187 -32.62 -36.86 24.88
CA GLY A 187 -33.47 -37.68 25.73
C GLY A 187 -32.69 -38.93 26.19
N LEU A 188 -33.22 -39.54 27.26
CA LEU A 188 -32.94 -40.84 27.86
C LEU A 188 -31.58 -41.10 28.56
N SER A 189 -31.58 -40.82 29.86
CA SER A 189 -31.41 -41.78 30.98
C SER A 189 -30.35 -42.87 30.88
N MET A 190 -29.37 -42.87 31.81
CA MET A 190 -29.25 -43.93 32.84
C MET A 190 -28.27 -43.49 33.94
N ALA A 191 -28.71 -43.64 35.19
CA ALA A 191 -27.91 -43.44 36.40
C ALA A 191 -26.93 -44.59 36.62
N MET A 192 -25.75 -44.31 37.17
CA MET A 192 -25.07 -45.17 38.14
C MET A 192 -24.18 -44.33 39.06
N ALA A 193 -24.42 -44.48 40.36
CA ALA A 193 -23.73 -43.82 41.45
C ALA A 193 -22.30 -44.39 41.64
N LEU A 194 -21.34 -43.51 41.94
CA LEU A 194 -20.06 -43.89 42.50
C LEU A 194 -20.06 -43.45 43.97
N SER A 195 -20.28 -44.43 44.86
CA SER A 195 -20.01 -44.31 46.29
C SER A 195 -18.51 -44.31 46.50
N GLY A 196 -18.00 -43.24 47.12
CA GLY A 196 -16.62 -43.15 47.57
C GLY A 196 -16.31 -44.20 48.62
N SER A 197 -15.14 -44.81 48.51
CA SER A 197 -14.47 -45.49 49.61
C SER A 197 -13.27 -44.63 50.00
N ARG A 198 -13.36 -43.99 51.16
CA ARG A 198 -12.26 -43.28 51.81
C ARG A 198 -11.83 -44.15 52.98
N ALA A 199 -10.71 -44.83 52.82
CA ALA A 199 -9.94 -45.42 53.90
C ALA A 199 -8.92 -44.37 54.36
N ASP A 200 -8.95 -43.95 55.62
CA ASP A 200 -7.80 -43.98 56.53
C ASP A 200 -8.27 -43.55 57.94
N ARG A 201 -8.07 -44.48 58.89
CA ARG A 201 -7.92 -44.36 60.36
C ARG A 201 -9.00 -43.71 61.22
#